data_AF-A0A151EWX7-F1
#
_entry.id   AF-A0A151EWX7-F1
#
_cell.length_a   1.000
_cell.length_b   1.000
_cell.length_c   1.000
_cell.angle_alpha   90.00
_cell.angle_beta   90.00
_cell.angle_gamma   90.00
#
_symmetry.space_group_name_H-M   'P 1'
#
loop_
_entity.id
_entity.type
_entity.pdbx_description
1 polymer ?
#
loop_
_entity_poly.entity_id
_entity_poly.type
_entity_poly.pdbx_seq_one_letter_code
_entity_poly.pdbx_strand_id
1 'polypeptide(L)'
;MDKISERMLITIYGLGIKEEKRPSVDRIPPHCSSSGLKAIFSDIPKTTFYRKLNKLEKDKYILIKKKKRLSRYYEIINGQKIVIPSKYSQSREVKLTEKGKEIVSGLLISEFLTNIDVYFGKKRKRILFIDAVEYIRTHYQVEIHTALFHLWHHIWKRNLPIDLRDLGERITKER
;
A
#
# COMPACT_ATOMS: atom_id res chain seq x y z
N MET A 1 -9.34 -16.37 -0.52
CA MET A 1 -9.64 -14.95 -0.82
C MET A 1 -9.07 -14.65 -2.20
N ASP A 2 -9.63 -13.71 -2.98
CA ASP A 2 -9.03 -13.39 -4.29
C ASP A 2 -7.84 -12.42 -4.17
N LYS A 3 -6.91 -12.47 -5.13
CA LYS A 3 -5.65 -11.69 -5.11
C LYS A 3 -5.86 -10.18 -5.01
N ILE A 4 -6.95 -9.64 -5.57
CA ILE A 4 -7.25 -8.21 -5.45
C ILE A 4 -7.61 -7.88 -4.00
N SER A 5 -8.47 -8.68 -3.36
CA SER A 5 -8.82 -8.51 -1.96
C SER A 5 -7.62 -8.64 -1.01
N GLU A 6 -6.70 -9.58 -1.26
CA GLU A 6 -5.44 -9.71 -0.51
C GLU A 6 -4.62 -8.42 -0.60
N ARG A 7 -4.43 -7.90 -1.82
CA ARG A 7 -3.72 -6.64 -2.06
C ARG A 7 -4.39 -5.47 -1.36
N MET A 8 -5.73 -5.41 -1.36
CA MET A 8 -6.48 -4.34 -0.69
C MET A 8 -6.21 -4.34 0.82
N LEU A 9 -6.21 -5.52 1.45
CA LEU A 9 -5.94 -5.64 2.88
C LEU A 9 -4.51 -5.24 3.25
N ILE A 10 -3.52 -5.69 2.48
CA ILE A 10 -2.10 -5.29 2.66
C ILE A 10 -1.95 -3.78 2.48
N THR A 11 -2.61 -3.18 1.49
CA THR A 11 -2.56 -1.74 1.24
C THR A 11 -3.17 -0.94 2.40
N ILE A 12 -4.32 -1.37 2.91
CA ILE A 12 -4.96 -0.74 4.08
C ILE A 12 -4.06 -0.82 5.30
N TYR A 13 -3.40 -1.96 5.52
CA TYR A 13 -2.42 -2.15 6.59
C TYR A 13 -1.25 -1.17 6.48
N GLY A 14 -0.59 -1.15 5.30
CA GLY A 14 0.57 -0.28 5.06
C GLY A 14 0.24 1.21 5.21
N LEU A 15 -0.95 1.64 4.77
CA LEU A 15 -1.41 3.01 4.97
C LEU A 15 -1.72 3.33 6.43
N GLY A 16 -2.29 2.37 7.17
CA GLY A 16 -2.54 2.53 8.61
C GLY A 16 -1.25 2.72 9.42
N ILE A 17 -0.16 2.03 9.04
CA ILE A 17 1.16 2.21 9.65
C ILE A 17 1.72 3.60 9.29
N LYS A 18 1.78 3.92 7.99
CA LYS A 18 2.41 5.16 7.51
C LYS A 18 1.74 6.43 8.04
N GLU A 19 0.42 6.42 8.20
CA GLU A 19 -0.32 7.59 8.64
C GLU A 19 -0.48 7.66 10.17
N GLU A 20 -0.09 6.63 10.91
CA GLU A 20 -0.39 6.42 12.34
C GLU A 20 -1.87 6.65 12.69
N LYS A 21 -2.74 6.56 11.68
CA LYS A 21 -4.15 6.97 11.69
C LYS A 21 -4.98 6.07 10.79
N ARG A 22 -6.30 6.27 10.80
CA ARG A 22 -7.22 5.55 9.92
C ARG A 22 -7.17 6.14 8.51
N PRO A 23 -6.70 5.41 7.50
CA PRO A 23 -6.63 5.96 6.15
C PRO A 23 -8.03 6.24 5.61
N SER A 24 -8.16 7.34 4.87
CA SER A 24 -9.37 7.59 4.08
C SER A 24 -9.46 6.57 2.94
N VAL A 25 -10.67 6.10 2.63
CA VAL A 25 -10.97 5.28 1.45
C VAL A 25 -10.56 5.99 0.17
N ASP A 26 -10.65 7.32 0.15
CA ASP A 26 -10.22 8.13 -0.99
C ASP A 26 -8.69 8.14 -1.16
N ARG A 27 -7.94 7.71 -0.13
CA ARG A 27 -6.49 7.48 -0.19
C ARG A 27 -6.11 6.05 -0.54
N ILE A 28 -7.10 5.16 -0.61
CA ILE A 28 -6.89 3.84 -1.19
C ILE A 28 -6.99 4.01 -2.72
N PRO A 29 -6.04 3.49 -3.49
CA PRO A 29 -6.12 3.49 -4.95
C PRO A 29 -7.43 2.85 -5.42
N PRO A 30 -8.04 3.31 -6.52
CA PRO A 30 -7.47 4.20 -7.53
C PRO A 30 -7.59 5.71 -7.23
N HIS A 31 -8.09 6.11 -6.06
CA HIS A 31 -8.41 7.52 -5.75
C HIS A 31 -7.27 8.35 -5.16
N CYS A 32 -6.13 7.73 -4.84
CA CYS A 32 -5.03 8.50 -4.27
C CYS A 32 -4.28 9.31 -5.36
N SER A 33 -3.88 10.53 -5.00
CA SER A 33 -2.97 11.36 -5.80
C SER A 33 -1.51 10.91 -5.72
N SER A 34 -1.18 10.02 -4.77
CA SER A 34 0.15 9.42 -4.61
C SER A 34 0.45 8.48 -5.77
N SER A 35 1.47 8.81 -6.57
CA SER A 35 1.92 8.03 -7.74
C SER A 35 2.31 6.59 -7.41
N GLY A 36 2.83 6.33 -6.20
CA GLY A 36 3.24 5.00 -5.75
C GLY A 36 2.08 4.08 -5.38
N LEU A 37 1.04 4.62 -4.73
CA LEU A 37 -0.14 3.83 -4.34
C LEU A 37 -1.09 3.66 -5.53
N LYS A 38 -1.28 4.69 -6.37
CA LYS A 38 -2.17 4.64 -7.54
C LYS A 38 -1.84 3.48 -8.48
N ALA A 39 -0.55 3.12 -8.58
CA ALA A 39 -0.06 2.01 -9.40
C ALA A 39 -0.53 0.61 -8.97
N ILE A 40 -0.92 0.41 -7.70
CA ILE A 40 -1.26 -0.93 -7.16
C ILE A 40 -2.63 -1.41 -7.66
N PHE A 41 -3.53 -0.48 -7.98
CA PHE A 41 -4.89 -0.77 -8.45
C PHE A 41 -5.28 0.07 -9.69
N SER A 42 -4.31 0.61 -10.43
CA SER A 42 -4.57 1.45 -11.60
C SER A 42 -5.30 0.71 -12.72
N ASP A 43 -5.15 -0.61 -12.75
CA ASP A 43 -5.77 -1.57 -13.66
C ASP A 43 -7.17 -2.02 -13.21
N ILE A 44 -7.61 -1.63 -12.00
CA ILE A 44 -8.87 -2.13 -11.43
C ILE A 44 -9.98 -1.09 -11.62
N PRO A 45 -11.09 -1.44 -12.30
CA PRO A 45 -12.22 -0.55 -12.44
C PRO A 45 -12.76 -0.10 -11.07
N LYS A 46 -13.10 1.19 -10.97
CA LYS A 46 -13.64 1.82 -9.75
C LYS A 46 -14.82 1.04 -9.16
N THR A 47 -15.72 0.53 -10.01
CA THR A 47 -16.87 -0.29 -9.62
C THR A 47 -16.43 -1.61 -8.96
N THR A 48 -15.44 -2.30 -9.54
CA THR A 48 -14.85 -3.51 -8.99
C THR A 48 -14.18 -3.23 -7.65
N PHE A 49 -13.44 -2.14 -7.53
CA PHE A 49 -12.79 -1.72 -6.28
C PHE A 49 -13.81 -1.57 -5.13
N TYR A 50 -14.87 -0.75 -5.31
CA TYR A 50 -15.87 -0.58 -4.25
C TYR A 50 -16.65 -1.85 -3.95
N ARG A 51 -16.94 -2.67 -4.96
CA ARG A 51 -17.58 -3.97 -4.76
C ARG A 51 -16.72 -4.88 -3.87
N LYS A 52 -15.40 -4.92 -4.11
CA LYS A 52 -14.46 -5.69 -3.28
C LYS A 52 -14.34 -5.09 -1.88
N LEU A 53 -14.28 -3.76 -1.75
CA LEU A 53 -14.23 -3.07 -0.47
C LEU A 53 -15.46 -3.39 0.40
N ASN A 54 -16.66 -3.30 -0.17
CA ASN A 54 -17.90 -3.64 0.52
C ASN A 54 -17.96 -5.12 0.92
N LYS A 55 -17.41 -6.02 0.07
CA LYS A 55 -17.30 -7.44 0.41
C LYS A 55 -16.37 -7.66 1.60
N LEU A 56 -15.20 -7.02 1.63
CA LEU A 56 -14.27 -7.11 2.76
C LEU A 56 -14.86 -6.58 4.08
N GLU A 57 -15.69 -5.53 3.99
CA GLU A 57 -16.45 -5.04 5.15
C GLU A 57 -17.51 -6.05 5.61
N LYS A 58 -18.31 -6.58 4.67
CA LYS A 58 -19.34 -7.61 4.96
C LYS A 58 -18.72 -8.87 5.59
N ASP A 59 -17.55 -9.28 5.11
CA ASP A 59 -16.81 -10.45 5.59
C ASP A 59 -16.02 -10.18 6.90
N LYS A 60 -16.15 -8.97 7.46
CA LYS A 60 -15.57 -8.49 8.71
C LYS A 60 -14.04 -8.40 8.72
N TYR A 61 -13.38 -8.23 7.57
CA TYR A 61 -11.93 -7.98 7.50
C TYR A 61 -11.60 -6.50 7.73
N ILE A 62 -12.50 -5.59 7.36
CA ILE A 62 -12.35 -4.15 7.55
C ILE A 62 -13.60 -3.54 8.18
N LEU A 63 -13.44 -2.34 8.73
CA LEU A 63 -14.52 -1.48 9.21
C LEU A 63 -14.45 -0.14 8.47
N ILE A 64 -15.55 0.28 7.85
CA ILE A 64 -15.63 1.59 7.19
C ILE A 64 -16.46 2.54 8.07
N LYS A 65 -15.84 3.62 8.53
CA LYS A 65 -16.53 4.69 9.25
C LYS A 65 -16.80 5.86 8.31
N LYS A 66 -18.07 6.26 8.19
CA LYS A 66 -18.45 7.48 7.49
C LYS A 66 -18.23 8.67 8.43
N LYS A 67 -17.36 9.60 8.06
CA LYS A 67 -17.23 10.90 8.72
C LYS A 67 -17.92 11.96 7.88
N LYS A 68 -18.86 12.67 8.49
CA LYS A 68 -19.40 13.91 7.93
C LYS A 68 -18.44 15.03 8.32
N ARG A 69 -17.87 15.72 7.34
CA ARG A 69 -17.09 16.94 7.56
C ARG A 69 -17.84 18.10 6.93
N LEU A 70 -18.05 19.16 7.71
CA LEU A 70 -18.51 20.41 7.15
C LEU A 70 -17.34 21.02 6.35
N SER A 71 -17.43 21.03 5.03
CA SER A 71 -16.45 21.72 4.20
C SER A 71 -16.73 23.22 4.29
N ARG A 72 -15.72 24.00 4.64
CA ARG A 72 -15.79 25.46 4.65
C ARG A 72 -14.90 25.98 3.53
N TYR A 73 -15.41 26.89 2.71
CA TYR A 73 -14.59 27.68 1.82
C TYR A 73 -14.68 29.15 2.24
N TYR A 74 -13.71 29.93 1.79
CA TYR A 74 -13.66 31.35 2.08
C TYR A 74 -13.91 32.11 0.79
N GLU A 75 -14.80 33.09 0.84
CA GLU A 75 -14.93 34.11 -0.19
C GLU A 75 -14.51 35.45 0.39
N ILE A 76 -13.93 36.31 -0.45
CA ILE A 76 -13.62 37.69 -0.09
C ILE A 76 -14.74 38.55 -0.66
N ILE A 77 -15.55 39.15 0.22
CA ILE A 77 -16.64 40.06 -0.16
C ILE A 77 -16.32 41.41 0.49
N ASN A 78 -16.21 42.47 -0.31
CA ASN A 78 -15.85 43.82 0.15
C ASN A 78 -14.53 43.88 0.96
N GLY A 79 -13.52 43.12 0.55
CA GLY A 79 -12.21 43.08 1.22
C GLY A 79 -12.18 42.29 2.54
N GLN A 80 -13.31 41.72 2.98
CA GLN A 80 -13.39 40.87 4.18
C GLN A 80 -13.51 39.39 3.81
N LYS A 81 -12.78 38.54 4.53
CA LYS A 81 -12.79 37.09 4.35
C LYS A 81 -13.98 36.47 5.08
N ILE A 82 -14.98 36.00 4.36
CA ILE A 82 -16.20 35.38 4.89
C ILE A 82 -16.11 33.86 4.78
N VAL A 83 -16.41 33.15 5.87
CA VAL A 83 -16.47 31.68 5.89
C VAL A 83 -17.86 31.24 5.43
N ILE A 84 -17.95 30.62 4.26
CA ILE A 84 -19.23 30.05 3.79
C ILE A 84 -19.23 28.54 4.08
N PRO A 85 -20.20 28.04 4.86
CA PRO A 85 -20.38 26.61 5.01
C PRO A 85 -20.88 26.03 3.68
N SER A 86 -20.05 25.23 3.01
CA SER A 86 -20.46 24.48 1.82
C SER A 86 -21.06 23.11 2.18
N LYS A 87 -21.65 22.45 1.18
CA LYS A 87 -22.18 21.08 1.25
C LYS A 87 -21.30 20.17 2.12
N TYR A 88 -21.94 19.41 3.00
CA TYR A 88 -21.27 18.38 3.80
C TYR A 88 -20.46 17.45 2.89
N SER A 89 -19.14 17.42 3.05
CA SER A 89 -18.32 16.39 2.43
C SER A 89 -18.39 15.14 3.30
N GLN A 90 -18.62 14.00 2.66
CA GLN A 90 -18.57 12.70 3.33
C GLN A 90 -17.22 12.08 3.02
N SER A 91 -16.38 11.90 4.04
CA SER A 91 -15.21 11.03 3.93
C SER A 91 -15.53 9.66 4.52
N ARG A 92 -14.89 8.62 3.97
CA ARG A 92 -14.96 7.27 4.52
C ARG A 92 -13.57 6.93 5.06
N GLU A 93 -13.45 6.60 6.32
CA GLU A 93 -12.22 6.07 6.91
C GLU A 93 -12.31 4.56 6.96
N VAL A 94 -11.22 3.86 6.63
CA VAL A 94 -11.15 2.41 6.73
C VAL A 94 -10.14 2.00 7.81
N LYS A 95 -10.40 0.89 8.50
CA LYS A 95 -9.41 0.21 9.33
C LYS A 95 -9.57 -1.30 9.24
N LEU A 96 -8.50 -2.05 9.47
CA LEU A 96 -8.58 -3.49 9.65
C LEU A 96 -9.26 -3.83 10.98
N THR A 97 -10.01 -4.92 10.99
CA THR A 97 -10.42 -5.61 12.22
C THR A 97 -9.28 -6.49 12.71
N GLU A 98 -9.39 -7.10 13.91
CA GLU A 98 -8.41 -8.10 14.36
C GLU A 98 -8.32 -9.27 13.38
N LYS A 99 -9.46 -9.79 12.91
CA LYS A 99 -9.52 -10.79 11.83
C LYS A 99 -8.81 -10.33 10.56
N GLY A 100 -8.98 -9.05 10.18
CA GLY A 100 -8.29 -8.47 9.04
C GLY A 100 -6.77 -8.42 9.23
N LYS A 101 -6.30 -8.08 10.44
CA LYS A 101 -4.88 -8.05 10.78
C LYS A 101 -4.27 -9.44 10.75
N GLU A 102 -4.92 -10.44 11.35
CA GLU A 102 -4.44 -11.83 11.34
C GLU A 102 -4.24 -12.33 9.91
N ILE A 103 -5.21 -12.08 9.04
CA ILE A 103 -5.13 -12.44 7.63
C ILE A 103 -4.01 -11.68 6.92
N VAL A 104 -3.87 -10.38 7.15
CA VAL A 104 -2.76 -9.61 6.56
C VAL A 104 -1.41 -10.12 7.05
N SER A 105 -1.25 -10.43 8.33
CA SER A 105 -0.04 -11.02 8.87
C SER A 105 0.27 -12.34 8.17
N GLY A 106 -0.72 -13.23 7.99
CA GLY A 106 -0.55 -14.47 7.24
C GLY A 106 -0.19 -14.25 5.77
N LEU A 107 -0.80 -13.26 5.12
CA LEU A 107 -0.48 -12.89 3.73
C LEU A 107 0.94 -12.34 3.61
N LEU A 108 1.34 -11.45 4.52
CA LEU A 108 2.68 -10.91 4.56
C LEU A 108 3.69 -12.04 4.77
N ILE A 109 3.52 -12.88 5.80
CA ILE A 109 4.39 -14.05 6.05
C ILE A 109 4.45 -14.96 4.82
N SER A 110 3.32 -15.23 4.17
CA SER A 110 3.29 -16.02 2.94
C SER A 110 4.13 -15.38 1.84
N GLU A 111 4.04 -14.05 1.64
CA GLU A 111 4.88 -13.29 0.70
C GLU A 111 6.37 -13.38 1.08
N PHE A 112 6.71 -13.33 2.37
CA PHE A 112 8.09 -13.52 2.86
C PHE A 112 8.65 -14.93 2.59
N LEU A 113 7.79 -15.93 2.62
CA LEU A 113 8.13 -17.32 2.32
C LEU A 113 7.99 -17.67 0.84
N THR A 114 7.64 -16.70 -0.02
CA THR A 114 7.59 -16.95 -1.46
C THR A 114 8.99 -17.08 -2.04
N ASN A 115 9.13 -18.04 -2.95
CA ASN A 115 10.30 -18.17 -3.78
C ASN A 115 10.24 -17.18 -4.94
N ILE A 116 11.23 -16.30 -5.02
CA ILE A 116 11.36 -15.27 -6.05
C ILE A 116 12.49 -15.63 -7.02
N ASP A 117 12.33 -15.24 -8.28
CA ASP A 117 13.40 -15.34 -9.27
C ASP A 117 14.35 -14.16 -9.12
N VAL A 118 15.62 -14.45 -8.93
CA VAL A 118 16.68 -13.45 -8.81
C VAL A 118 17.80 -13.70 -9.80
N TYR A 119 18.51 -12.64 -10.18
CA TYR A 119 19.77 -12.71 -10.90
C TYR A 119 20.93 -12.43 -9.95
N PHE A 120 21.97 -13.25 -10.08
CA PHE A 120 23.32 -12.97 -9.57
C PHE A 120 24.25 -12.84 -10.78
N GLY A 121 24.36 -11.63 -11.32
CA GLY A 121 24.97 -11.42 -12.64
C GLY A 121 24.14 -12.10 -13.73
N LYS A 122 24.78 -12.93 -14.57
CA LYS A 122 24.07 -13.64 -15.67
C LYS A 122 23.29 -14.89 -15.22
N LYS A 123 23.42 -15.33 -13.97
CA LYS A 123 22.80 -16.58 -13.48
C LYS A 123 21.47 -16.30 -12.78
N ARG A 124 20.38 -16.89 -13.29
CA ARG A 124 19.07 -16.91 -12.62
C ARG A 124 19.05 -17.98 -11.54
N LYS A 125 18.56 -17.63 -10.36
CA LYS A 125 18.29 -18.55 -9.25
C LYS A 125 16.93 -18.26 -8.66
N ARG A 126 16.31 -19.27 -8.07
CA ARG A 126 15.08 -19.11 -7.30
C ARG A 126 15.42 -19.25 -5.82
N ILE A 127 15.18 -18.21 -5.04
CA ILE A 127 15.50 -18.16 -3.61
C ILE A 127 14.30 -17.63 -2.82
N LEU A 128 14.27 -17.85 -1.51
CA LEU A 128 13.21 -17.27 -0.68
C LEU A 128 13.34 -15.74 -0.67
N PHE A 129 12.20 -15.05 -0.64
CA PHE A 129 12.17 -13.59 -0.55
C PHE A 129 12.96 -13.08 0.66
N ILE A 130 12.85 -13.76 1.81
CA ILE A 130 13.63 -13.38 3.00
C ILE A 130 15.14 -13.54 2.81
N ASP A 131 15.59 -14.54 2.05
CA ASP A 131 17.02 -14.72 1.75
C ASP A 131 17.53 -13.58 0.86
N ALA A 132 16.70 -13.10 -0.06
CA ALA A 132 17.00 -11.93 -0.89
C ALA A 132 17.12 -10.65 -0.05
N VAL A 133 16.22 -10.48 0.93
CA VAL A 133 16.25 -9.34 1.87
C VAL A 133 17.52 -9.39 2.71
N GLU A 134 17.85 -10.57 3.25
CA GLU A 134 19.05 -10.75 4.06
C GLU A 134 20.32 -10.54 3.24
N TYR A 135 20.35 -10.98 1.98
CA TYR A 135 21.45 -10.68 1.07
C TYR A 135 21.67 -9.17 0.91
N ILE A 136 20.62 -8.39 0.65
CA ILE A 136 20.74 -6.92 0.51
C ILE A 136 21.19 -6.29 1.82
N ARG A 137 20.57 -6.68 2.94
CA ARG A 137 20.90 -6.17 4.29
C ARG A 137 22.37 -6.35 4.61
N THR A 138 22.87 -7.58 4.43
CA THR A 138 24.24 -7.97 4.77
C THR A 138 25.27 -7.36 3.84
N HIS A 139 25.03 -7.38 2.52
CA HIS A 139 26.04 -6.98 1.53
C HIS A 139 26.10 -5.47 1.28
N TYR A 140 25.01 -4.74 1.55
CA TYR A 140 24.91 -3.30 1.29
C TYR A 140 24.71 -2.46 2.55
N GLN A 141 24.76 -3.09 3.74
CA GLN A 141 24.57 -2.42 5.04
C GLN A 141 23.31 -1.56 5.10
N VAL A 142 22.23 -2.06 4.49
CA VAL A 142 20.92 -1.42 4.43
C VAL A 142 20.05 -1.94 5.57
N GLU A 143 19.23 -1.08 6.18
CA GLU A 143 18.27 -1.51 7.19
C GLU A 143 17.26 -2.53 6.64
N ILE A 144 16.86 -3.50 7.46
CA ILE A 144 15.99 -4.61 7.02
C ILE A 144 14.68 -4.12 6.41
N HIS A 145 14.05 -3.09 6.99
CA HIS A 145 12.78 -2.55 6.51
C HIS A 145 12.93 -1.83 5.16
N THR A 146 14.08 -1.21 4.90
CA THR A 146 14.40 -0.59 3.62
C THR A 146 14.63 -1.65 2.55
N ALA A 147 15.45 -2.68 2.82
CA ALA A 147 15.63 -3.81 1.91
C ALA A 147 14.27 -4.47 1.56
N LEU A 148 13.42 -4.66 2.57
CA LEU A 148 12.07 -5.20 2.41
C LEU A 148 11.19 -4.38 1.49
N PHE A 149 11.10 -3.08 1.76
CA PHE A 149 10.26 -2.18 0.97
C PHE A 149 10.66 -2.21 -0.51
N HIS A 150 11.96 -2.14 -0.82
CA HIS A 150 12.46 -2.09 -2.18
C HIS A 150 12.29 -3.43 -2.93
N LEU A 151 12.57 -4.56 -2.29
CA LEU A 151 12.37 -5.90 -2.86
C LEU A 151 10.89 -6.15 -3.15
N TRP A 152 10.02 -5.87 -2.17
CA TRP A 152 8.58 -6.02 -2.30
C TRP A 152 8.03 -5.15 -3.45
N HIS A 153 8.42 -3.88 -3.48
CA HIS A 153 7.99 -2.94 -4.51
C HIS A 153 8.47 -3.34 -5.91
N HIS A 154 9.67 -3.90 -6.05
CA HIS A 154 10.19 -4.39 -7.32
C HIS A 154 9.35 -5.56 -7.87
N ILE A 155 9.12 -6.57 -7.03
CA ILE A 155 8.30 -7.74 -7.39
C ILE A 155 6.90 -7.30 -7.78
N TRP A 156 6.32 -6.36 -7.02
CA TRP A 156 4.98 -5.85 -7.25
C TRP A 156 4.84 -5.08 -8.56
N LYS A 157 5.84 -4.28 -8.94
CA LYS A 157 5.76 -3.46 -10.17
C LYS A 157 6.09 -4.21 -11.44
N ARG A 158 7.01 -5.16 -11.39
CA ARG A 158 7.62 -5.69 -12.62
C ARG A 158 7.27 -7.15 -12.88
N ASN A 159 6.93 -7.95 -11.87
CA ASN A 159 6.74 -9.41 -12.02
C ASN A 159 7.87 -10.08 -12.85
N LEU A 160 9.07 -9.51 -12.79
CA LEU A 160 10.27 -9.90 -13.52
C LEU A 160 11.33 -10.34 -12.51
N PRO A 161 12.28 -11.21 -12.91
CA PRO A 161 13.38 -11.58 -12.04
C PRO A 161 14.20 -10.33 -11.65
N ILE A 162 14.57 -10.24 -10.38
CA ILE A 162 15.28 -9.08 -9.83
C ILE A 162 16.78 -9.33 -9.78
N ASP A 163 17.59 -8.39 -10.25
CA ASP A 163 19.02 -8.40 -9.95
C ASP A 163 19.25 -7.78 -8.57
N LEU A 164 19.66 -8.61 -7.60
CA LEU A 164 19.86 -8.17 -6.22
C LEU A 164 21.04 -7.23 -6.07
N ARG A 165 22.02 -7.28 -6.98
CA ARG A 165 23.14 -6.33 -6.95
C ARG A 165 22.70 -4.96 -7.41
N ASP A 166 22.03 -4.88 -8.55
CA ASP A 166 21.47 -3.62 -9.07
C ASP A 166 20.52 -2.99 -8.06
N LEU A 167 19.63 -3.80 -7.44
CA LEU A 167 18.73 -3.29 -6.42
C LEU A 167 19.50 -2.76 -5.20
N GLY A 168 20.48 -3.50 -4.69
CA GLY A 168 21.29 -3.08 -3.55
C GLY A 168 22.02 -1.76 -3.80
N GLU A 169 22.71 -1.65 -4.95
CA GLU A 169 23.41 -0.42 -5.35
C GLU A 169 22.47 0.78 -5.48
N ARG A 170 21.28 0.57 -6.02
CA ARG A 170 20.27 1.64 -6.12
C ARG A 170 19.81 2.11 -4.75
N ILE A 171 19.53 1.18 -3.83
CA ILE A 171 19.11 1.56 -2.46
C ILE A 171 20.21 2.38 -1.78
N THR A 172 21.48 1.97 -1.91
CA THR A 172 22.59 2.71 -1.30
C THR A 172 22.77 4.10 -1.89
N LYS A 173 22.53 4.31 -3.19
CA LYS A 173 22.63 5.63 -3.85
C LYS A 173 21.45 6.57 -3.55
N GLU A 174 20.29 6.01 -3.22
CA GLU A 174 19.10 6.79 -2.84
C GLU A 174 19.17 7.30 -1.38
N ARG A 175 20.14 6.82 -0.59
CA ARG A 175 20.44 7.24 0.79
C ARG A 175 21.48 8.37 0.82
#